data_AF-A0A956S605-F1
#
_entry.id   AF-A0A956S605-F1
#
_cell.length_a   1.000
_cell.length_b   1.000
_cell.length_c   1.000
_cell.angle_alpha   90.00
_cell.angle_beta   90.00
_cell.angle_gamma   90.00
#
_symmetry.space_group_name_H-M   'P 1'
#
loop_
_entity.id
_entity.type
_entity.pdbx_description
1 polymer ?
#
loop_
_entity_poly.entity_id
_entity_poly.type
_entity_poly.pdbx_seq_one_letter_code
_entity_poly.pdbx_strand_id
1 'polypeptide(L)' 'MEKVCVLGTGSWGSALGLTLAKKGYEVSMWTLNEEQAKRI' A
#
# COMPACT_ATOMS: atom_id res chain seq x y z
N MET A 1 10.34 -6.14 13.58
CA MET A 1 10.06 -5.35 12.36
C MET A 1 8.56 -5.13 12.32
N GLU A 2 8.10 -3.88 12.32
CA GLU A 2 6.66 -3.58 12.32
C GLU A 2 6.11 -3.75 10.90
N LYS A 3 4.99 -4.48 10.77
CA LYS A 3 4.31 -4.71 9.50
C LYS A 3 3.09 -3.79 9.41
N VAL A 4 2.91 -3.15 8.27
CA VAL A 4 1.79 -2.23 8.02
C VAL A 4 0.96 -2.76 6.86
N CYS A 5 -0.36 -2.78 7.02
CA CYS A 5 -1.29 -3.08 5.94
C CYS A 5 -2.10 -1.81 5.60
N VAL A 6 -2.06 -1.39 4.33
CA VAL A 6 -2.88 -0.28 3.83
C VAL A 6 -4.11 -0.84 3.10
N LEU A 7 -5.30 -0.55 3.63
CA LEU A 7 -6.58 -0.92 3.01
C LEU A 7 -7.10 0.23 2.15
N GLY A 8 -7.17 0.00 0.84
CA GLY A 8 -7.57 0.97 -0.17
C GLY A 8 -6.36 1.64 -0.84
N THR A 9 -6.08 1.25 -2.10
CA THR A 9 -4.94 1.77 -2.87
C THR A 9 -5.30 2.92 -3.81
N GLY A 10 -6.16 3.83 -3.34
CA GLY A 10 -6.40 5.11 -4.03
C GLY A 10 -5.14 6.01 -4.04
N SER A 11 -5.28 7.24 -4.51
CA SER A 11 -4.16 8.21 -4.57
C SER A 11 -3.43 8.35 -3.22
N TRP A 12 -4.18 8.56 -2.15
CA TRP A 12 -3.63 8.73 -0.80
C TRP A 12 -3.10 7.44 -0.18
N GLY A 13 -3.79 6.32 -0.36
CA GLY A 13 -3.36 5.02 0.17
C GLY A 13 -2.04 4.56 -0.45
N SER A 14 -1.89 4.72 -1.77
CA SER A 14 -0.65 4.41 -2.48
C SER A 14 0.49 5.34 -2.09
N ALA A 15 0.22 6.66 -1.96
CA ALA A 15 1.23 7.62 -1.51
C ALA A 15 1.73 7.33 -0.09
N LEU A 16 0.82 6.96 0.82
CA LEU A 16 1.15 6.55 2.19
C LEU A 16 1.97 5.27 2.21
N GLY A 17 1.52 4.24 1.49
CA GLY A 17 2.24 2.96 1.39
C GLY A 17 3.67 3.13 0.86
N LEU A 18 3.84 3.93 -0.20
CA LEU A 18 5.16 4.27 -0.74
C LEU A 18 6.04 5.02 0.27
N THR A 19 5.46 5.97 1.00
CA THR A 19 6.18 6.74 2.02
C THR A 19 6.68 5.85 3.15
N LEU A 20 5.86 4.91 3.61
CA LEU A 20 6.22 3.96 4.66
C LEU A 20 7.27 2.95 4.17
N ALA A 21 7.11 2.42 2.95
CA ALA A 21 8.10 1.54 2.35
C ALA A 21 9.48 2.22 2.25
N LYS A 22 9.53 3.49 1.84
CA LYS A 22 10.77 4.30 1.80
C LYS A 22 11.42 4.51 3.17
N LYS A 23 10.65 4.41 4.25
CA LYS A 23 11.15 4.50 5.63
C LYS A 23 11.61 3.15 6.21
N GLY A 24 11.53 2.07 5.42
CA GLY A 24 11.99 0.73 5.83
C GLY A 24 10.93 -0.12 6.53
N TYR A 25 9.66 0.28 6.51
CA TYR A 25 8.57 -0.56 7.02
C TYR A 25 8.23 -1.67 6.01
N GLU A 26 7.87 -2.85 6.52
CA GLU A 26 7.29 -3.92 5.69
C GLU A 26 5.81 -3.57 5.43
N VAL A 27 5.50 -3.17 4.20
CA VAL A 27 4.17 -2.70 3.82
C VAL A 27 3.48 -3.71 2.90
N SER A 28 2.27 -4.12 3.28
CA SER A 28 1.31 -4.81 2.42
C SER A 28 0.19 -3.85 2.05
N MET A 29 -0.38 -4.01 0.85
CA MET A 29 -1.48 -3.16 0.39
C MET A 29 -2.61 -4.03 -0.15
N TRP A 30 -3.85 -3.57 0.03
CA TRP A 30 -5.04 -4.24 -0.47
C TRP A 30 -6.00 -3.24 -1.12
N THR A 31 -6.69 -3.66 -2.18
CA THR A 31 -7.80 -2.91 -2.76
C THR A 31 -8.91 -3.86 -3.18
N LEU A 32 -10.13 -3.34 -3.22
CA LEU A 32 -11.31 -4.09 -3.65
C LEU A 32 -11.26 -4.45 -5.13
N ASN A 33 -10.69 -3.58 -5.98
CA ASN A 33 -10.65 -3.80 -7.42
C ASN A 33 -9.40 -4.60 -7.80
N GLU A 34 -9.59 -5.82 -8.30
CA GLU A 34 -8.51 -6.70 -8.72
C GLU A 34 -7.65 -6.12 -9.85
N GLU A 35 -8.25 -5.40 -10.80
CA GLU A 35 -7.49 -4.74 -11.87
C GLU A 35 -6.58 -3.64 -11.30
N GLN A 36 -7.07 -2.90 -10.31
CA GLN A 36 -6.24 -1.92 -9.60
C GLN A 36 -5.10 -2.59 -8.85
N ALA A 37 -5.35 -3.74 -8.20
CA ALA A 37 -4.31 -4.51 -7.51
C ALA A 37 -3.22 -5.01 -8.47
N LYS A 38 -3.58 -5.37 -9.71
CA LYS A 38 -2.62 -5.80 -10.75
C LYS A 38 -1.80 -4.65 -11.34
N ARG A 39 -2.27 -3.41 -11.19
CA ARG A 39 -1.68 -2.22 -11.81
C ARG A 39 -0.64 -1.51 -10.95
N ILE A 40 -0.58 -1.83 -9.66
CA ILE A 40 0.23 -1.18 -8.62
C ILE A 40 1.30 -2.16 -8.17
#